data_AF-A0A2V6AUG6-F1
#
_entry.id   AF-A0A2V6AUG6-F1
#
_cell.length_a   1.000
_cell.length_b   1.000
_cell.length_c   1.000
_cell.angle_alpha   90.00
_cell.angle_beta   90.00
_cell.angle_gamma   90.00
#
_symmetry.space_group_name_H-M   'P 1'
#
loop_
_entity.id
_entity.type
_entity.pdbx_description
1 polymer ?
#
loop_
_entity_poly.entity_id
_entity_poly.type
_entity_poly.pdbx_seq_one_letter_code
_entity_poly.pdbx_strand_id
1 'polypeptide(L)'
;NMVQWFLYCVVISIFAAYLSGRLLPPGTAVLQVFRVIGTVAFLGYGAAHAQESIWSGRSWVITLKHLFDSVIYALLTAAIFGWLWPKSL
;
A
#
# COMPACT_ATOMS: atom_id res chain seq x y z
N ASN A 1 -6.70 -8.84 -16.18
CA ASN A 1 -7.25 -7.69 -16.93
C ASN A 1 -6.75 -6.41 -16.26
N MET A 2 -6.28 -5.40 -17.02
CA MET A 2 -5.75 -4.14 -16.47
C MET A 2 -6.79 -3.32 -15.69
N VAL A 3 -8.06 -3.38 -16.10
CA VAL A 3 -9.15 -2.68 -15.39
C VAL A 3 -9.33 -3.24 -13.98
N GLN A 4 -9.28 -4.57 -13.81
CA GLN A 4 -9.39 -5.21 -12.49
C GLN A 4 -8.24 -4.82 -11.58
N TRP A 5 -7.01 -4.74 -12.13
CA TRP A 5 -5.85 -4.30 -11.38
C TRP A 5 -5.98 -2.84 -10.92
N PHE A 6 -6.40 -1.95 -11.81
CA PHE A 6 -6.64 -0.56 -11.46
C PHE A 6 -7.69 -0.41 -10.34
N LEU A 7 -8.83 -1.12 -10.45
CA LEU A 7 -9.86 -1.12 -9.42
C LEU A 7 -9.33 -1.66 -8.08
N TYR A 8 -8.48 -2.68 -8.11
CA TYR A 8 -7.82 -3.20 -6.92
C TYR A 8 -6.95 -2.13 -6.25
N CYS A 9 -6.12 -1.40 -7.01
CA CYS A 9 -5.33 -0.29 -6.50
C CYS A 9 -6.18 0.81 -5.86
N VAL A 10 -7.32 1.14 -6.46
CA VAL A 10 -8.28 2.11 -5.89
C VAL A 10 -8.82 1.60 -4.55
N VAL A 11 -9.25 0.34 -4.47
CA VAL A 11 -9.76 -0.25 -3.23
C VAL A 11 -8.72 -0.20 -2.11
N ILE A 12 -7.49 -0.65 -2.38
CA ILE A 12 -6.40 -0.60 -1.38
C ILE A 12 -6.10 0.85 -0.96
N SER A 13 -6.09 1.79 -1.90
CA SER A 13 -5.86 3.21 -1.62
C SER A 13 -6.97 3.83 -0.76
N ILE A 14 -8.24 3.43 -0.94
CA ILE A 14 -9.36 3.87 -0.10
C ILE A 14 -9.17 3.41 1.34
N PHE A 15 -8.79 2.13 1.57
CA PHE A 15 -8.53 1.63 2.91
C PHE A 15 -7.33 2.32 3.56
N ALA A 16 -6.26 2.55 2.80
CA ALA A 16 -5.10 3.29 3.28
C ALA A 16 -5.45 4.74 3.66
N ALA A 17 -6.26 5.42 2.84
CA ALA A 17 -6.77 6.76 3.12
C ALA A 17 -7.65 6.81 4.37
N TYR A 18 -8.60 5.88 4.47
CA TYR A 18 -9.49 5.78 5.62
C TYR A 18 -8.70 5.58 6.92
N LEU A 19 -7.80 4.60 6.94
CA LEU A 19 -7.04 4.30 8.15
C LEU A 19 -6.09 5.44 8.53
N SER A 20 -5.33 5.96 7.56
CA SER A 20 -4.42 7.09 7.82
C SER A 20 -5.15 8.36 8.24
N GLY A 21 -6.31 8.68 7.65
CA GLY A 21 -7.13 9.83 8.04
C GLY A 21 -7.73 9.75 9.44
N ARG A 22 -7.82 8.54 10.03
CA ARG A 22 -8.21 8.34 11.43
C ARG A 22 -7.03 8.36 12.39
N LEU A 23 -5.81 8.17 11.90
CA LEU A 23 -4.59 8.09 12.70
C LEU A 23 -3.78 9.38 12.72
N LEU A 24 -3.85 10.18 11.65
CA LEU A 24 -2.96 11.32 11.43
C LEU A 24 -3.77 12.62 11.26
N PRO A 25 -3.47 13.69 12.01
CA PRO A 25 -4.10 14.98 11.81
C PRO A 25 -3.59 15.71 10.55
N PRO A 26 -4.32 16.74 10.07
CA PRO A 26 -3.77 17.71 9.12
C PRO A 26 -2.44 18.31 9.61
N GLY A 27 -1.52 18.59 8.70
CA GLY A 27 -0.18 19.10 9.02
C GLY A 27 0.82 18.04 9.46
N THR A 28 0.44 16.75 9.50
CA THR A 28 1.37 15.66 9.79
C THR A 28 2.54 15.64 8.80
N ALA A 29 3.75 15.40 9.31
CA ALA A 29 4.95 15.33 8.49
C ALA A 29 4.84 14.24 7.41
N VAL A 30 5.29 14.57 6.20
CA VAL A 30 5.20 13.70 5.01
C VAL A 30 5.76 12.29 5.26
N LEU A 31 6.90 12.18 5.95
CA LEU A 31 7.51 10.87 6.25
C LEU A 31 6.66 10.01 7.21
N GLN A 32 5.88 10.63 8.10
CA GLN A 32 4.99 9.90 8.99
C GLN A 32 3.75 9.41 8.25
N VAL A 33 3.18 10.23 7.36
CA VAL A 33 2.11 9.81 6.43
C VAL A 33 2.61 8.66 5.55
N PHE A 34 3.80 8.81 4.97
CA PHE A 34 4.43 7.83 4.11
C PHE A 34 4.59 6.47 4.80
N ARG A 35 5.05 6.46 6.06
CA ARG A 35 5.19 5.23 6.85
C ARG A 35 3.87 4.51 7.03
N VAL A 36 2.84 5.21 7.50
CA VAL A 36 1.52 4.58 7.78
C VAL A 36 0.90 4.06 6.49
N ILE A 37 0.79 4.90 5.47
CA ILE A 37 0.14 4.54 4.21
C ILE A 37 0.94 3.48 3.47
N GLY A 38 2.27 3.58 3.45
CA GLY A 38 3.15 2.61 2.81
C GLY A 38 3.02 1.23 3.44
N THR A 39 2.97 1.13 4.77
CA THR A 39 2.74 -0.16 5.44
C THR A 39 1.38 -0.76 5.09
N VAL A 40 0.32 0.04 5.16
CA VAL A 40 -1.05 -0.45 4.86
C VAL A 40 -1.17 -0.89 3.40
N ALA A 41 -0.66 -0.07 2.47
CA ALA A 41 -0.67 -0.37 1.05
C ALA A 41 0.19 -1.60 0.72
N PHE A 42 1.38 -1.76 1.34
CA PHE A 42 2.23 -2.94 1.13
C PHE A 42 1.54 -4.23 1.58
N LEU A 43 0.88 -4.21 2.75
CA LEU A 43 0.11 -5.36 3.21
C LEU A 43 -1.06 -5.66 2.26
N GLY A 44 -1.75 -4.63 1.78
CA GLY A 44 -2.84 -4.76 0.82
C GLY A 44 -2.40 -5.32 -0.53
N TYR A 45 -1.28 -4.86 -1.09
CA TYR A 45 -0.78 -5.35 -2.37
C TYR A 45 -0.08 -6.70 -2.27
N GLY A 46 0.65 -6.95 -1.18
CA GLY A 46 1.66 -8.00 -1.15
C GLY A 46 1.42 -9.18 -0.21
N ALA A 47 0.66 -9.03 0.88
CA ALA A 47 0.62 -10.03 1.95
C ALA A 47 0.11 -11.41 1.48
N ALA A 48 -0.84 -11.41 0.54
CA ALA A 48 -1.41 -12.65 -0.02
C ALA A 48 -0.37 -13.48 -0.78
N HIS A 49 0.67 -12.88 -1.35
CA HIS A 49 1.72 -13.63 -2.05
C HIS A 49 2.52 -14.53 -1.10
N ALA A 50 2.74 -14.09 0.14
CA ALA A 50 3.36 -14.94 1.15
C ALA A 50 2.46 -16.12 1.52
N GLN A 51 1.16 -15.87 1.69
CA GLN A 51 0.19 -16.93 1.99
C GLN A 51 0.16 -18.01 0.90
N GLU A 52 0.22 -17.61 -0.37
CA GLU A 52 0.31 -18.53 -1.51
C GLU A 52 1.55 -19.44 -1.47
N SER A 53 2.70 -18.95 -0.99
CA SER A 53 3.88 -19.80 -0.80
C SER A 53 3.76 -20.74 0.39
N ILE A 54 3.15 -20.29 1.48
CA ILE A 54 3.01 -21.06 2.72
C ILE A 54 2.01 -22.20 2.54
N TRP A 55 0.85 -21.92 1.95
CA TRP A 55 -0.28 -22.85 1.91
C TRP A 55 -0.46 -23.51 0.54
N SER A 56 -0.25 -22.77 -0.56
CA SER A 56 -0.51 -23.25 -1.92
C SER A 56 0.73 -23.83 -2.62
N GLY A 57 1.88 -23.86 -1.95
CA GLY A 57 3.14 -24.42 -2.48
C GLY A 57 3.79 -23.58 -3.60
N ARG A 58 3.42 -22.31 -3.76
CA ARG A 58 4.06 -21.39 -4.73
C ARG A 58 5.55 -21.20 -4.40
N SER A 59 6.40 -21.22 -5.42
CA SER A 59 7.84 -20.93 -5.27
C SER A 59 8.09 -19.57 -4.61
N TRP A 60 8.94 -19.54 -3.58
CA TRP A 60 9.34 -18.31 -2.89
C TRP A 60 10.00 -17.28 -3.81
N VAL A 61 10.68 -17.72 -4.87
CA VAL A 61 11.28 -16.81 -5.85
C VAL A 61 10.20 -16.00 -6.59
N ILE A 62 9.07 -16.64 -6.92
CA ILE A 62 7.93 -15.97 -7.56
C ILE A 62 7.29 -15.00 -6.56
N THR A 63 7.10 -15.44 -5.32
CA THR A 63 6.56 -14.59 -4.24
C THR A 63 7.41 -13.36 -3.98
N LEU A 64 8.74 -13.48 -3.92
CA LEU A 64 9.64 -12.34 -3.74
C LEU A 64 9.57 -11.35 -4.90
N LYS A 65 9.41 -11.82 -6.15
CA LYS A 65 9.19 -10.94 -7.31
C LYS A 65 7.89 -10.15 -7.17
N HIS A 66 6.80 -10.80 -6.75
CA HIS A 66 5.52 -10.11 -6.55
C HIS A 66 5.54 -9.17 -5.33
N LEU A 67 6.24 -9.54 -4.26
CA LEU A 67 6.45 -8.66 -3.11
C LEU A 67 7.26 -7.42 -3.50
N PHE A 68 8.28 -7.58 -4.34
CA PHE A 68 9.05 -6.45 -4.87
C PHE A 68 8.15 -5.48 -5.67
N ASP A 69 7.30 -5.99 -6.54
CA ASP A 69 6.30 -5.18 -7.26
C ASP A 69 5.33 -4.49 -6.27
N SER A 70 4.85 -5.23 -5.27
CA SER A 70 3.98 -4.70 -4.21
C SER A 70 4.64 -3.57 -3.41
N VAL A 71 5.96 -3.65 -3.17
CA VAL A 71 6.72 -2.56 -2.55
C VAL A 71 6.69 -1.32 -3.45
N ILE A 72 6.92 -1.46 -4.75
CA ILE A 72 6.87 -0.33 -5.69
C ILE A 72 5.50 0.36 -5.64
N TYR A 73 4.42 -0.41 -5.74
CA TYR A 73 3.05 0.15 -5.68
C TYR A 73 2.75 0.81 -4.32
N ALA A 74 3.21 0.22 -3.22
CA ALA A 74 3.04 0.79 -1.88
C ALA A 74 3.80 2.12 -1.71
N LEU A 75 5.05 2.19 -2.20
CA LEU A 75 5.86 3.41 -2.14
C LEU A 75 5.24 4.53 -3.00
N LEU A 76 4.75 4.20 -4.19
CA LEU A 76 4.03 5.17 -5.05
C LEU A 76 2.76 5.68 -4.38
N THR A 77 1.97 4.78 -3.79
CA THR A 77 0.76 5.15 -3.04
C THR A 77 1.11 6.07 -1.87
N ALA A 78 2.09 5.69 -1.06
CA ALA A 78 2.54 6.47 0.09
C ALA A 78 3.10 7.85 -0.30
N ALA A 79 3.84 7.94 -1.40
CA ALA A 79 4.38 9.20 -1.93
C ALA A 79 3.25 10.16 -2.34
N ILE A 80 2.25 9.65 -3.08
CA ILE A 80 1.11 10.47 -3.55
C ILE A 80 0.32 11.01 -2.36
N PHE A 81 -0.03 10.16 -1.39
CA PHE A 81 -0.75 10.62 -0.21
C PHE A 81 0.08 11.53 0.69
N GLY A 82 1.38 11.26 0.86
CA GLY A 82 2.28 12.13 1.59
C GLY A 82 2.37 13.52 0.96
N TRP A 83 2.37 13.60 -0.38
CA TRP A 83 2.37 14.86 -1.11
C TRP A 83 1.04 15.62 -1.02
N LEU A 84 -0.08 14.90 -1.09
CA LEU A 84 -1.43 15.46 -1.05
C LEU A 84 -2.01 15.59 0.36
N TRP A 85 -1.21 15.33 1.40
CA TRP A 85 -1.70 15.37 2.77
C TRP A 85 -2.18 16.78 3.15
N PRO A 86 -3.34 16.92 3.83
CA PRO A 86 -3.86 18.23 4.20
C PRO A 86 -2.86 19.01 5.06
N LYS A 87 -2.61 20.28 4.70
CA LYS A 87 -1.81 21.19 5.54
C LYS A 87 -2.66 21.71 6.69
N SER A 88 -2.03 22.04 7.82
CA SER A 88 -2.71 22.76 8.90
C SER A 88 -3.15 24.15 8.40
N LEU A 89 -4.40 24.52 8.67
CA LEU A 89 -4.93 25.87 8.45
C LEU A 89 -4.27 26.89 9.38
#